data_AF-A0A6B3SXX0-F1
#
_entry.id   AF-A0A6B3SXX0-F1
#
_cell.length_a   1.000
_cell.length_b   1.000
_cell.length_c   1.000
_cell.angle_alpha   90.00
_cell.angle_beta   90.00
_cell.angle_gamma   90.00
#
_symmetry.space_group_name_H-M   'P 1'
#
loop_
_entity.id
_entity.type
_entity.pdbx_description
1 polymer ?
#
loop_
_entity_poly.entity_id
_entity_poly.type
_entity_poly.pdbx_seq_one_letter_code
_entity_poly.pdbx_strand_id
1 'polypeptide(L)'
;MAKIFLIAKDTNAPALGAVLDLDALPEGVVNTVVAQWRDQVDDLVLWFLADAARAIALVREIADHDLSEQARWFCTTLASFTENCPPSKTGMEDWLLLSDGDDAEIARLPSKDAARIFSLMRSGITPLRTPWD
;
A
#
# COMPACT_ATOMS: atom_id res chain seq x y z
N MET A 1 3.62 -4.10 -15.18
CA MET A 1 2.30 -4.13 -14.52
C MET A 1 2.54 -3.80 -13.06
N ALA A 2 1.67 -2.98 -12.46
CA ALA A 2 1.95 -2.24 -11.22
C ALA A 2 1.96 -3.16 -9.98
N LYS A 3 3.01 -3.06 -9.17
CA LYS A 3 3.05 -3.63 -7.81
C LYS A 3 2.64 -2.60 -6.79
N ILE A 4 2.09 -3.06 -5.66
CA ILE A 4 1.76 -2.20 -4.54
C ILE A 4 2.57 -2.61 -3.31
N PHE A 5 3.42 -1.71 -2.85
CA PHE A 5 4.26 -1.89 -1.68
C PHE A 5 3.55 -1.27 -0.47
N LEU A 6 3.22 -2.08 0.52
CA LEU A 6 2.59 -1.65 1.77
C LEU A 6 3.64 -1.66 2.88
N ILE A 7 3.76 -0.56 3.63
CA ILE A 7 4.68 -0.42 4.75
C ILE A 7 3.90 0.15 5.93
N ALA A 8 3.96 -0.54 7.08
CA ALA A 8 3.40 -0.07 8.33
C ALA A 8 4.50 -0.02 9.40
N LYS A 9 4.66 1.13 10.03
CA LYS A 9 5.65 1.39 11.07
C LYS A 9 4.96 1.99 12.30
N ASP A 10 5.19 1.36 13.44
CA ASP A 10 4.87 1.95 14.74
C ASP A 10 6.14 2.63 15.27
N THR A 11 5.97 3.73 16.01
CA THR A 11 7.01 4.64 16.50
C THR A 11 8.13 3.92 17.26
N ASN A 12 7.84 2.73 17.81
CA ASN A 12 8.78 1.92 18.59
C ASN A 12 9.01 0.50 18.05
N ALA A 13 8.57 0.19 16.83
CA ALA A 13 8.71 -1.13 16.22
C ALA A 13 9.42 -1.09 14.86
N PRO A 14 10.10 -2.19 14.45
CA PRO A 14 10.59 -2.31 13.08
C PRO A 14 9.44 -2.18 12.08
N ALA A 15 9.68 -1.49 10.96
CA ALA A 15 8.69 -1.40 9.89
C ALA A 15 8.37 -2.80 9.33
N LEU A 16 7.08 -3.10 9.22
CA LEU A 16 6.58 -4.28 8.53
C LEU A 16 6.25 -3.91 7.09
N GLY A 17 6.51 -4.81 6.15
CA GLY A 17 6.19 -4.55 4.74
C GLY A 17 5.69 -5.77 4.00
N ALA A 18 4.70 -5.56 3.15
CA ALA A 18 4.12 -6.55 2.25
C ALA A 18 4.08 -6.01 0.82
N VAL A 19 4.09 -6.91 -0.16
CA VAL A 19 3.94 -6.56 -1.57
C VAL A 19 2.69 -7.24 -2.08
N LEU A 20 1.74 -6.43 -2.57
CA LEU A 20 0.56 -6.90 -3.26
C LEU A 20 0.86 -6.90 -4.77
N ASP A 21 0.81 -8.08 -5.37
CA ASP A 21 0.86 -8.24 -6.81
C ASP A 21 -0.58 -8.36 -7.33
N LEU A 22 -0.99 -7.41 -8.18
CA LEU A 22 -2.36 -7.34 -8.69
C LEU A 22 -2.71 -8.56 -9.56
N ASP A 23 -1.73 -9.17 -10.22
CA ASP A 23 -1.92 -10.36 -11.05
C ASP A 23 -2.02 -11.65 -10.22
N ALA A 24 -1.63 -11.59 -8.94
CA ALA A 24 -1.64 -12.72 -8.02
C ALA A 24 -2.63 -12.54 -6.86
N LEU A 25 -3.62 -11.65 -7.03
CA LEU A 25 -4.68 -11.47 -6.04
C LEU A 25 -5.48 -12.78 -5.87
N PRO A 26 -5.83 -13.15 -4.62
CA PRO A 26 -6.72 -14.28 -4.38
C PRO A 26 -8.05 -14.13 -5.12
N GLU A 27 -8.62 -15.25 -5.58
CA GLU A 27 -9.94 -15.28 -6.23
C GLU A 27 -10.99 -14.56 -5.36
N GLY A 28 -11.74 -13.64 -5.98
CA GLY A 28 -12.83 -12.88 -5.33
C GLY A 28 -12.52 -11.42 -4.99
N VAL A 29 -11.27 -10.97 -5.13
CA VAL A 29 -10.85 -9.58 -4.83
C VAL A 29 -11.17 -8.58 -5.96
N VAL A 30 -11.35 -9.04 -7.21
CA VAL A 30 -11.44 -8.13 -8.39
C VAL A 30 -12.87 -7.67 -8.71
N ASN A 31 -13.91 -8.33 -8.19
CA ASN A 31 -15.26 -8.21 -8.75
C ASN A 31 -16.11 -7.01 -8.30
N THR A 32 -15.64 -6.13 -7.40
CA THR A 32 -16.60 -5.35 -6.57
C THR A 32 -16.61 -3.83 -6.77
N VAL A 33 -15.64 -3.17 -7.43
CA VAL A 33 -15.53 -1.70 -7.27
C VAL A 33 -15.38 -0.95 -8.59
N VAL A 34 -16.49 -0.35 -9.03
CA VAL A 34 -16.60 0.62 -10.14
C VAL A 34 -17.57 1.71 -9.70
N ALA A 35 -17.07 2.88 -9.22
CA ALA A 35 -17.74 4.20 -9.42
C ALA A 35 -17.12 5.42 -8.69
N GLN A 36 -16.43 5.31 -7.55
CA GLN A 36 -16.12 6.49 -6.69
C GLN A 36 -14.68 6.58 -6.15
N TRP A 37 -13.70 6.30 -7.00
CA TRP A 37 -12.29 6.12 -6.60
C TRP A 37 -11.56 7.34 -6.04
N ARG A 38 -12.02 8.59 -6.25
CA ARG A 38 -11.33 9.79 -5.71
C ARG A 38 -11.65 10.06 -4.24
N ASP A 39 -12.91 9.95 -3.85
CA ASP A 39 -13.33 10.15 -2.46
C ASP A 39 -12.96 8.94 -1.58
N GLN A 40 -12.79 7.75 -2.19
CA GLN A 40 -12.41 6.52 -1.51
C GLN A 40 -10.92 6.44 -1.15
N VAL A 41 -10.05 7.28 -1.73
CA VAL A 41 -8.62 7.30 -1.34
C VAL A 41 -8.46 7.91 0.03
N ASP A 42 -9.17 9.00 0.30
CA ASP A 42 -9.18 9.60 1.63
C ASP A 42 -9.73 8.60 2.64
N ASP A 43 -10.78 7.84 2.29
CA ASP A 43 -11.27 6.75 3.15
C ASP A 43 -10.29 5.60 3.32
N LEU A 44 -9.51 5.24 2.29
CA LEU A 44 -8.50 4.18 2.36
C LEU A 44 -7.31 4.59 3.23
N VAL A 45 -6.87 5.84 3.07
CA VAL A 45 -5.82 6.47 3.87
C VAL A 45 -6.29 6.65 5.30
N LEU A 46 -7.49 7.19 5.55
CA LEU A 46 -8.10 7.30 6.88
C LEU A 46 -8.30 5.94 7.55
N TRP A 47 -8.73 4.93 6.80
CA TRP A 47 -8.91 3.59 7.32
C TRP A 47 -7.57 2.94 7.72
N PHE A 48 -6.51 3.17 6.93
CA PHE A 48 -5.16 2.68 7.21
C PHE A 48 -4.50 3.46 8.35
N LEU A 49 -4.80 4.76 8.44
CA LEU A 49 -4.31 5.71 9.45
C LEU A 49 -4.99 5.62 10.80
N ALA A 50 -6.24 5.16 10.86
CA ALA A 50 -7.02 5.22 12.10
C ALA A 50 -6.37 4.42 13.25
N ASP A 51 -5.48 3.48 12.93
CA ASP A 51 -4.86 2.59 13.90
C ASP A 51 -3.60 1.93 13.32
N ALA A 52 -2.42 2.35 13.78
CA ALA A 52 -1.14 1.76 13.36
C ALA A 52 -1.06 0.26 13.68
N ALA A 53 -1.68 -0.22 14.76
CA ALA A 53 -1.73 -1.65 15.06
C ALA A 53 -2.58 -2.42 14.04
N ARG A 54 -3.65 -1.80 13.53
CA ARG A 54 -4.46 -2.34 12.43
C ARG A 54 -3.69 -2.36 11.12
N ALA A 55 -2.97 -1.30 10.78
CA ALA A 55 -2.10 -1.27 9.61
C ALA A 55 -1.05 -2.39 9.66
N ILE A 56 -0.43 -2.60 10.82
CA ILE A 56 0.53 -3.69 11.05
C ILE A 56 -0.14 -5.07 10.90
N ALA A 57 -1.33 -5.26 11.49
CA ALA A 57 -2.08 -6.51 11.38
C ALA A 57 -2.42 -6.82 9.92
N LEU A 58 -2.92 -5.83 9.17
CA LEU A 58 -3.23 -5.97 7.75
C LEU A 58 -1.98 -6.36 6.93
N VAL A 59 -0.86 -5.65 7.12
CA VAL A 59 0.38 -5.96 6.40
C VAL A 59 0.86 -7.37 6.71
N ARG A 60 0.67 -7.83 7.96
CA ARG A 60 1.00 -9.20 8.36
C ARG A 60 0.10 -10.23 7.68
N GLU A 61 -1.22 -10.04 7.70
CA GLU A 61 -2.18 -10.92 7.01
C GLU A 61 -1.85 -11.06 5.52
N ILE A 62 -1.49 -9.96 4.85
CA ILE A 62 -1.10 -9.96 3.45
C ILE A 62 0.21 -10.73 3.23
N ALA A 63 1.21 -10.52 4.09
CA ALA A 63 2.49 -11.24 4.01
C ALA A 63 2.34 -12.75 4.25
N ASP A 64 1.41 -13.14 5.13
CA ASP A 64 1.16 -14.53 5.50
C ASP A 64 0.14 -15.22 4.55
N HIS A 65 -0.43 -14.49 3.59
CA HIS A 65 -1.49 -14.96 2.66
C HIS A 65 -2.77 -15.47 3.36
N ASP A 66 -2.99 -15.12 4.62
CA ASP A 66 -4.19 -15.48 5.39
C ASP A 66 -5.04 -14.23 5.62
N LEU A 67 -5.86 -13.90 4.62
CA LEU A 67 -6.63 -12.65 4.59
C LEU A 67 -7.97 -12.80 5.29
N SER A 68 -8.19 -12.01 6.33
CA SER A 68 -9.53 -11.73 6.88
C SER A 68 -10.44 -11.07 5.85
N GLU A 69 -11.75 -11.05 6.11
CA GLU A 69 -12.73 -10.35 5.27
C GLU A 69 -12.37 -8.86 5.12
N GLN A 70 -11.91 -8.25 6.22
CA GLN A 70 -11.47 -6.86 6.25
C GLN A 70 -10.22 -6.62 5.39
N ALA A 71 -9.23 -7.52 5.45
CA ALA A 71 -8.03 -7.43 4.62
C ALA A 71 -8.34 -7.64 3.12
N ARG A 72 -9.28 -8.53 2.79
CA ARG A 72 -9.75 -8.72 1.40
C ARG A 72 -10.44 -7.48 0.88
N TRP A 73 -11.32 -6.87 1.68
CA TRP A 73 -11.98 -5.62 1.31
C TRP A 73 -10.95 -4.52 1.05
N PHE A 74 -9.96 -4.36 1.93
CA PHE A 74 -8.89 -3.38 1.73
C PHE A 74 -8.11 -3.61 0.43
N CYS A 75 -7.66 -4.86 0.18
CA CYS A 75 -6.93 -5.20 -1.04
C CYS A 75 -7.77 -4.94 -2.30
N THR A 76 -9.08 -5.21 -2.24
CA THR A 76 -10.03 -4.97 -3.33
C THR A 76 -10.16 -3.48 -3.65
N THR A 77 -10.37 -2.65 -2.62
CA THR A 77 -10.49 -1.21 -2.76
C THR A 77 -9.19 -0.61 -3.31
N LEU A 78 -8.04 -1.11 -2.82
CA LEU A 78 -6.73 -0.66 -3.27
C LEU A 78 -6.45 -1.04 -4.72
N ALA A 79 -6.73 -2.29 -5.12
CA ALA A 79 -6.59 -2.75 -6.49
C ALA A 79 -7.44 -1.89 -7.45
N SER A 80 -8.73 -1.71 -7.13
CA SER A 80 -9.63 -0.87 -7.92
C SER A 80 -9.14 0.58 -8.03
N PHE A 81 -8.63 1.16 -6.93
CA PHE A 81 -8.02 2.49 -6.98
C PHE A 81 -6.87 2.55 -7.99
N THR A 82 -5.95 1.58 -7.95
CA THR A 82 -4.77 1.59 -8.82
C THR A 82 -5.08 1.34 -10.30
N GLU A 83 -6.09 0.52 -10.60
CA GLU A 83 -6.55 0.27 -11.98
C GLU A 83 -7.24 1.49 -12.59
N ASN A 84 -7.99 2.23 -11.78
CA ASN A 84 -8.74 3.41 -12.23
C ASN A 84 -7.90 4.70 -12.24
N CYS A 85 -6.70 4.67 -11.66
CA CYS A 85 -5.80 5.81 -11.68
C CYS A 85 -5.21 6.02 -13.08
N PRO A 86 -5.26 7.25 -13.64
CA PRO A 86 -4.72 7.54 -14.97
C PRO A 86 -3.26 7.07 -15.10
N PRO A 87 -2.84 6.48 -16.23
CA PRO A 87 -1.47 6.05 -16.42
C PRO A 87 -0.50 7.24 -16.25
N SER A 88 0.62 6.99 -15.58
CA SER A 88 1.63 8.02 -15.38
C SER A 88 2.26 8.41 -16.72
N LYS A 89 2.33 9.71 -17.00
CA LYS A 89 3.05 10.25 -18.17
C LYS A 89 4.58 10.14 -18.03
N THR A 90 5.07 9.80 -16.84
CA THR A 90 6.50 9.79 -16.48
C THR A 90 7.03 8.38 -16.22
N GLY A 91 6.28 7.32 -16.58
CA GLY A 91 6.71 5.93 -16.42
C GLY A 91 6.70 5.44 -14.97
N MET A 92 5.93 6.08 -14.10
CA MET A 92 5.68 5.60 -12.74
C MET A 92 4.63 4.49 -12.80
N GLU A 93 4.99 3.28 -12.40
CA GLU A 93 4.12 2.12 -12.52
C GLU A 93 3.67 1.60 -11.16
N ASP A 94 4.57 1.57 -10.18
CA ASP A 94 4.33 0.95 -8.89
C ASP A 94 3.80 1.94 -7.85
N TRP A 95 3.12 1.41 -6.85
CA TRP A 95 2.51 2.16 -5.77
C TRP A 95 3.21 1.89 -4.44
N LEU A 96 3.36 2.91 -3.62
CA LEU A 96 3.88 2.80 -2.26
C LEU A 96 2.84 3.38 -1.30
N LEU A 97 2.40 2.58 -0.33
CA LEU A 97 1.57 3.01 0.77
C LEU A 97 2.38 2.89 2.06
N LEU A 98 2.55 4.00 2.76
CA LEU A 98 3.29 4.10 4.01
C LEU A 98 2.35 4.55 5.12
N SER A 99 2.45 3.91 6.29
CA SER A 99 1.95 4.43 7.58
C SER A 99 3.11 4.46 8.55
N ASP A 100 3.34 5.61 9.18
CA ASP A 100 4.35 5.84 10.21
C ASP A 100 3.73 6.65 11.35
N GLY A 101 3.26 5.94 12.39
CA GLY A 101 2.53 6.56 13.50
C GLY A 101 1.26 7.27 13.03
N ASP A 102 1.22 8.60 13.14
CA ASP A 102 0.08 9.45 12.79
C ASP A 102 0.08 9.90 11.31
N ASP A 103 1.16 9.61 10.56
CA ASP A 103 1.31 9.98 9.15
C ASP A 103 1.09 8.78 8.23
N ALA A 104 0.47 9.03 7.07
CA ALA A 104 0.40 8.06 5.98
C ALA A 104 0.43 8.75 4.64
N GLU A 105 0.92 8.00 3.67
CA GLU A 105 1.19 8.52 2.35
C GLU A 105 0.99 7.45 1.28
N ILE A 106 0.47 7.89 0.14
CA ILE A 106 0.32 7.07 -1.05
C ILE A 106 1.06 7.70 -2.23
N ALA A 107 2.01 6.96 -2.78
CA ALA A 107 2.88 7.35 -3.88
C ALA A 107 2.67 6.49 -5.10
N ARG A 108 2.84 7.09 -6.27
CA ARG A 108 3.18 6.36 -7.47
C ARG A 108 4.62 6.63 -7.85
N LEU A 109 5.42 5.58 -8.05
CA LEU A 109 6.86 5.66 -8.21
C LEU A 109 7.35 4.81 -9.39
N PRO A 110 8.54 5.11 -9.94
CA PRO A 110 9.24 4.17 -10.80
C PRO A 110 9.54 2.88 -10.04
N SER A 111 9.42 1.71 -10.69
CA SER A 111 9.54 0.41 -10.01
C SER A 111 10.85 0.21 -9.24
N LYS A 112 11.95 0.73 -9.79
CA LYS A 112 13.27 0.69 -9.12
C LYS A 112 13.28 1.46 -7.79
N ASP A 113 12.54 2.56 -7.71
CA ASP A 113 12.54 3.45 -6.56
C ASP A 113 11.57 2.91 -5.51
N ALA A 114 10.40 2.40 -5.92
CA ALA A 114 9.46 1.71 -5.04
C ALA A 114 10.12 0.50 -4.33
N ALA A 115 10.78 -0.38 -5.10
CA ALA A 115 11.46 -1.55 -4.55
C ALA A 115 12.63 -1.17 -3.63
N ARG A 116 13.39 -0.12 -3.98
CA ARG A 116 14.50 0.39 -3.17
C ARG A 116 14.00 0.96 -1.84
N ILE A 117 12.98 1.81 -1.86
CA ILE A 117 12.41 2.41 -0.65
C ILE A 117 11.85 1.33 0.26
N PHE A 118 11.11 0.37 -0.30
CA PHE A 118 10.61 -0.78 0.44
C PHE A 118 11.73 -1.57 1.14
N SER A 119 12.83 -1.85 0.42
CA SER A 119 13.97 -2.57 0.99
C SER A 119 14.68 -1.79 2.11
N LEU A 120 14.83 -0.47 1.96
CA LEU A 120 15.48 0.38 2.96
C LEU A 120 14.64 0.45 4.23
N MET A 121 13.34 0.73 4.09
CA MET A 121 12.40 0.86 5.20
C MET A 121 12.28 -0.45 5.99
N ARG A 122 12.19 -1.60 5.30
CA ARG A 122 12.22 -2.93 5.96
C ARG A 122 13.52 -3.21 6.72
N SER A 123 14.62 -2.58 6.32
CA SER A 123 15.91 -2.73 7.00
C SER A 123 16.06 -1.74 8.17
N GLY A 124 15.01 -1.00 8.52
CA GLY A 124 15.05 0.03 9.56
C GLY A 124 15.77 1.32 9.13
N ILE A 125 16.01 1.50 7.83
CA ILE A 125 16.69 2.67 7.28
C ILE A 125 15.64 3.57 6.63
N THR A 126 15.36 4.72 7.26
CA THR A 126 14.55 5.77 6.64
C THR A 126 15.37 6.44 5.52
N PRO A 127 14.89 6.48 4.27
CA PRO A 127 15.58 7.18 3.19
C PRO A 127 15.81 8.66 3.55
N LEU A 128 17.06 9.13 3.41
CA LEU A 128 17.45 10.54 3.67
C LEU A 128 16.79 11.55 2.72
N ARG A 129 16.21 11.06 1.62
CA ARG A 129 15.29 11.78 0.76
C ARG A 129 14.15 10.83 0.44
N THR A 130 12.95 11.24 0.78
CA THR A 130 11.76 10.62 0.24
C THR A 130 11.56 11.10 -1.20
N PRO A 131 10.76 10.42 -2.04
CA PRO A 131 10.38 10.93 -3.36
C PRO A 131 9.69 12.31 -3.35
N TRP A 132 9.40 12.80 -2.15
CA TRP A 132 8.58 13.96 -1.85
C TRP A 132 9.42 15.17 -1.40
N ASP A 133 10.74 14.99 -1.21
CA ASP A 133 11.75 16.05 -0.99
C ASP A 133 12.31 16.61 -2.31
#